data_AF-X0ZNT5-F1
#
_entry.id   AF-X0ZNT5-F1
#
_cell.length_a   1.000
_cell.length_b   1.000
_cell.length_c   1.000
_cell.angle_alpha   90.00
_cell.angle_beta   90.00
_cell.angle_gamma   90.00
#
_symmetry.space_group_name_H-M   'P 1'
#
loop_
_entity.id
_entity.type
_entity.pdbx_description
1 polymer ?
#
loop_
_entity_poly.entity_id
_entity_poly.type
_entity_poly.pdbx_seq_one_letter_code
_entity_poly.pdbx_strand_id
1 'polypeptide(L)'
;MTSHKEITPMLIATARTLYGGTFLFILSSIEGANQYDKLGITNILLILLFQGIIGFALHYSIWYEAIKRLNLSKATTLVSVYPTFSILLAWLILKEIPNFYQLAGFGIIMVGIFGLSGIKSEHRGENMLKYPVE
;
A
#
# COMPACT_ATOMS: atom_id res chain seq x y z
N MET A 1 -23.69 -17.33 22.79
CA MET A 1 -22.44 -16.62 23.12
C MET A 1 -21.49 -16.78 21.95
N THR A 2 -21.71 -15.99 20.89
CA THR A 2 -20.96 -16.08 19.63
C THR A 2 -19.56 -15.52 19.85
N SER A 3 -18.57 -16.39 19.81
CA SER A 3 -17.15 -16.02 19.79
C SER A 3 -16.89 -15.18 18.54
N HIS A 4 -16.95 -13.85 18.68
CA HIS A 4 -16.47 -12.92 17.66
C HIS A 4 -14.96 -13.10 17.61
N LYS A 5 -14.51 -13.99 16.73
CA LYS A 5 -13.10 -14.17 16.40
C LYS A 5 -12.62 -12.81 15.90
N GLU A 6 -11.86 -12.08 16.70
CA GLU A 6 -11.29 -10.81 16.28
C GLU A 6 -10.42 -11.07 15.04
N ILE A 7 -10.92 -10.66 13.87
CA ILE A 7 -10.22 -10.88 12.62
C ILE A 7 -9.07 -9.87 12.59
N THR A 8 -7.86 -10.37 12.81
CA THR A 8 -6.65 -9.54 12.73
C THR A 8 -6.56 -8.88 11.35
N PRO A 9 -6.27 -7.57 11.26
CA PRO A 9 -6.15 -6.88 9.97
C PRO A 9 -5.14 -7.54 9.01
N MET A 10 -4.08 -8.14 9.56
CA MET A 10 -3.11 -8.91 8.78
C MET A 10 -3.73 -10.13 8.09
N LEU A 11 -4.67 -10.83 8.74
CA LEU A 11 -5.37 -11.98 8.14
C LEU A 11 -6.18 -11.54 6.91
N ILE A 12 -6.80 -10.37 6.97
CA ILE A 12 -7.55 -9.80 5.84
C ILE A 12 -6.60 -9.49 4.68
N ALA A 13 -5.43 -8.90 4.94
CA ALA A 13 -4.44 -8.63 3.89
C ALA A 13 -3.86 -9.92 3.28
N THR A 14 -3.60 -10.93 4.10
CA THR A 14 -3.17 -12.26 3.62
C THR A 14 -4.25 -12.90 2.75
N ALA A 15 -5.51 -12.91 3.20
CA ALA A 15 -6.62 -13.44 2.41
C ALA A 15 -6.78 -12.69 1.08
N ARG A 16 -6.69 -11.36 1.09
CA ARG A 16 -6.77 -10.50 -0.11
C ARG A 16 -5.66 -10.84 -1.11
N THR A 17 -4.42 -10.94 -0.64
CA THR A 17 -3.27 -11.23 -1.52
C THR A 17 -3.29 -12.66 -2.05
N LEU A 18 -3.72 -13.64 -1.24
CA LEU A 18 -3.88 -15.03 -1.68
C LEU A 18 -4.99 -15.19 -2.72
N TYR A 19 -6.16 -14.59 -2.50
CA TYR A 19 -7.26 -14.65 -3.46
C TYR A 19 -6.88 -13.95 -4.77
N GLY A 20 -6.34 -12.74 -4.70
CA GLY A 20 -5.89 -11.99 -5.88
C GLY A 20 -4.77 -12.70 -6.63
N GLY A 21 -3.78 -13.25 -5.91
CA GLY A 21 -2.67 -14.00 -6.49
C GLY A 21 -3.14 -15.28 -7.19
N THR A 22 -4.03 -16.05 -6.55
CA THR A 22 -4.63 -17.26 -7.15
C THR A 22 -5.44 -16.92 -8.39
N PHE A 23 -6.25 -15.87 -8.34
CA PHE A 23 -7.04 -15.43 -9.49
C PHE A 23 -6.16 -15.01 -10.67
N LEU A 24 -5.14 -14.18 -10.43
CA LEU A 24 -4.18 -13.76 -11.46
C LEU A 24 -3.36 -14.93 -12.00
N PHE A 25 -3.02 -15.91 -11.16
CA PHE A 25 -2.32 -17.13 -11.58
C PHE A 25 -3.16 -17.97 -12.55
N ILE A 26 -4.46 -18.13 -12.27
CA ILE A 26 -5.39 -18.83 -13.16
C ILE A 26 -5.51 -18.07 -14.49
N LEU A 27 -5.69 -16.75 -14.45
CA LEU A 27 -5.81 -15.92 -15.65
C LEU A 27 -4.54 -15.99 -16.51
N SER A 28 -3.37 -15.83 -15.88
CA SER A 28 -2.06 -15.98 -16.54
C SER A 28 -1.88 -17.36 -17.16
N SER A 29 -2.41 -18.41 -16.52
CA SER A 29 -2.36 -19.77 -17.03
C SER A 29 -3.20 -19.96 -18.29
N ILE A 30 -4.38 -19.32 -18.35
CA ILE A 30 -5.29 -19.36 -19.51
C ILE A 30 -4.69 -18.58 -20.69
N GLU A 31 -4.09 -17.42 -20.45
CA GLU A 31 -3.47 -16.61 -21.50
C GLU A 31 -2.15 -17.19 -22.04
N GLY A 32 -1.63 -18.26 -21.42
CA GLY A 32 -0.37 -18.86 -21.83
C GLY A 32 0.86 -17.99 -21.55
N ALA A 33 0.73 -16.94 -20.72
CA ALA A 33 1.80 -16.03 -20.32
C ALA A 33 2.80 -16.66 -19.32
N ASN A 34 2.86 -17.99 -19.28
CA ASN A 34 3.53 -18.82 -18.30
C ASN A 34 5.04 -18.87 -18.51
N GLN A 35 5.75 -17.82 -18.06
CA GLN A 35 7.22 -17.73 -18.17
C GLN A 35 7.94 -18.45 -17.00
N TYR A 36 7.49 -19.66 -16.65
CA TYR A 36 8.03 -20.40 -15.49
C TYR A 36 9.52 -20.73 -15.63
N ASP A 37 10.03 -20.86 -16.85
CA ASP A 37 11.46 -21.08 -17.11
C ASP A 37 12.35 -20.00 -16.51
N LYS A 38 11.83 -18.77 -16.39
CA LYS A 38 12.53 -17.63 -15.80
C LYS A 38 12.64 -17.71 -14.28
N LEU A 39 11.86 -18.57 -13.62
CA LEU A 39 11.95 -18.79 -12.16
C LEU A 39 13.26 -19.47 -11.76
N GLY A 40 13.97 -20.14 -12.68
CA GLY A 40 15.29 -20.68 -12.40
C GLY A 40 16.39 -19.61 -12.28
N ILE A 41 16.11 -18.37 -12.69
CA ILE A 41 17.08 -17.28 -12.68
C ILE A 41 17.10 -16.68 -11.27
N THR A 42 18.24 -16.82 -10.58
CA THR A 42 18.43 -16.31 -9.21
C THR A 42 18.02 -14.84 -9.05
N ASN A 43 18.35 -13.98 -10.01
CA ASN A 43 17.99 -12.56 -9.95
C ASN A 43 16.47 -12.34 -9.95
N ILE A 44 15.73 -13.13 -10.72
CA ILE A 44 14.26 -13.03 -10.79
C ILE A 44 13.64 -13.53 -9.49
N LEU A 45 14.14 -14.64 -8.95
CA LEU A 45 13.73 -15.11 -7.62
C LEU A 45 14.00 -14.06 -6.53
N LEU A 46 15.16 -13.42 -6.55
CA LEU A 46 15.50 -12.37 -5.59
C LEU A 46 14.54 -11.16 -5.71
N ILE A 47 14.18 -10.76 -6.93
CA ILE A 47 13.19 -9.68 -7.15
C ILE A 47 11.81 -10.09 -6.62
N LEU A 48 11.37 -11.33 -6.86
CA LEU A 48 10.08 -11.84 -6.36
C LEU A 48 10.07 -11.93 -4.82
N LEU A 49 11.15 -12.40 -4.22
CA LEU A 49 11.30 -12.45 -2.77
C LEU A 49 11.33 -11.05 -2.16
N PHE A 50 12.06 -10.13 -2.77
CA PHE A 50 12.08 -8.73 -2.36
C PHE A 50 10.67 -8.12 -2.41
N GLN A 51 9.92 -8.36 -3.49
CA GLN A 51 8.55 -7.88 -3.63
C GLN A 51 7.60 -8.51 -2.60
N GLY A 52 7.72 -9.81 -2.34
CA GLY A 52 6.92 -10.51 -1.34
C GLY A 52 7.18 -10.01 0.09
N ILE A 53 8.46 -9.88 0.46
CA ILE A 53 8.86 -9.52 1.82
C ILE A 53 8.70 -8.01 2.05
N ILE A 54 9.28 -7.17 1.19
CA ILE A 54 9.29 -5.72 1.38
C ILE A 54 7.99 -5.10 0.85
N GLY A 55 7.61 -5.43 -0.39
CA GLY A 55 6.46 -4.84 -1.08
C GLY A 55 5.10 -5.25 -0.49
N PHE A 56 5.01 -6.43 0.13
CA PHE A 56 3.79 -6.91 0.77
C PHE A 56 3.93 -7.05 2.29
N ALA A 57 4.74 -7.99 2.79
CA ALA A 57 4.71 -8.35 4.22
C ALA A 57 5.09 -7.16 5.14
N LEU A 58 6.21 -6.50 4.86
CA LEU A 58 6.68 -5.35 5.63
C LEU A 58 5.76 -4.14 5.43
N HIS A 59 5.37 -3.86 4.18
CA HIS A 59 4.43 -2.78 3.86
C HIS A 59 3.11 -2.91 4.63
N TYR A 60 2.45 -4.08 4.61
CA TYR A 60 1.20 -4.27 5.37
C TYR A 60 1.42 -4.16 6.88
N SER A 61 2.53 -4.69 7.40
CA SER A 61 2.86 -4.59 8.82
C SER A 61 2.95 -3.13 9.27
N ILE A 62 3.71 -2.32 8.53
CA ILE A 62 3.88 -0.90 8.82
C ILE A 62 2.56 -0.14 8.64
N TRP A 63 1.80 -0.44 7.57
CA TRP A 63 0.51 0.20 7.31
C TRP A 63 -0.49 -0.06 8.45
N TYR A 64 -0.63 -1.31 8.86
CA TYR A 64 -1.56 -1.66 9.94
C TYR A 64 -1.12 -1.10 11.30
N GLU A 65 0.18 -1.00 11.56
CA GLU A 65 0.67 -0.28 12.74
C GLU A 65 0.42 1.24 12.65
N ALA A 66 0.58 1.84 11.47
CA ALA A 66 0.35 3.26 11.26
C ALA A 66 -1.12 3.63 11.51
N ILE A 67 -2.08 2.88 10.98
CA ILE A 67 -3.52 3.17 11.17
C ILE A 67 -4.03 2.85 12.59
N LYS A 68 -3.27 2.08 13.38
CA LYS A 68 -3.54 1.92 14.82
C LYS A 68 -3.12 3.15 15.62
N ARG A 69 -2.12 3.90 15.15
CA ARG A 69 -1.50 5.04 15.84
C ARG A 69 -1.96 6.40 15.29
N LEU A 70 -2.48 6.43 14.07
CA LEU A 70 -2.93 7.62 13.35
C LEU A 70 -4.41 7.48 12.99
N ASN A 71 -5.11 8.62 12.88
CA ASN A 71 -6.42 8.64 12.23
C ASN A 71 -6.27 8.17 10.77
N LEU A 72 -7.21 7.35 10.29
CA LEU A 72 -7.20 6.80 8.93
C LEU A 72 -7.07 7.88 7.84
N SER A 73 -7.73 9.02 7.99
CA SER A 73 -7.63 10.16 7.05
C SER A 73 -6.21 10.73 7.01
N LYS A 74 -5.52 10.80 8.16
CA LYS A 74 -4.11 11.24 8.22
C LYS A 74 -3.18 10.20 7.58
N ALA A 75 -3.36 8.92 7.89
CA ALA A 75 -2.55 7.84 7.34
C ALA A 75 -2.67 7.74 5.80
N THR A 76 -3.88 7.84 5.27
CA THR A 76 -4.15 7.83 3.81
C THR A 76 -3.61 9.07 3.09
N THR A 77 -3.69 10.25 3.73
CA THR A 77 -3.06 11.47 3.21
C THR A 77 -1.55 11.31 3.09
N LEU A 78 -0.88 10.70 4.09
CA LEU A 78 0.56 10.42 4.03
C LEU A 78 0.93 9.44 2.91
N VAL A 79 0.10 8.42 2.66
CA VAL A 79 0.33 7.47 1.55
C VAL A 79 0.21 8.16 0.19
N SER A 80 -0.57 9.24 0.09
CA SER A 80 -0.70 10.02 -1.14
C SER A 80 0.60 10.70 -1.57
N VAL A 81 1.62 10.75 -0.70
CA VAL A 81 2.98 11.21 -1.03
C VAL A 81 3.78 10.16 -1.82
N TYR A 82 3.33 8.91 -1.90
CA TYR A 82 4.02 7.82 -2.62
C TYR A 82 4.44 8.18 -4.07
N PRO A 83 3.59 8.80 -4.92
CA PRO A 83 3.98 9.18 -6.27
C PRO A 83 5.13 10.19 -6.32
N THR A 84 5.16 11.13 -5.37
CA THR A 84 6.25 12.10 -5.19
C THR A 84 7.57 11.39 -4.95
N PHE A 85 7.58 10.43 -4.01
CA PHE A 85 8.76 9.59 -3.75
C PHE A 85 9.11 8.70 -4.96
N SER A 86 8.11 8.18 -5.67
CA SER A 86 8.34 7.35 -6.85
C SER A 86 9.08 8.11 -7.96
N ILE A 87 8.67 9.34 -8.29
CA ILE A 87 9.36 10.18 -9.28
C ILE A 87 10.78 10.51 -8.81
N LEU A 88 10.94 10.86 -7.53
CA LEU A 88 12.24 11.19 -6.95
C LEU A 88 13.19 9.99 -7.00
N LEU A 89 12.72 8.79 -6.64
CA LEU A 89 13.51 7.57 -6.66
C LEU A 89 13.80 7.09 -8.09
N ALA A 90 12.87 7.26 -9.04
CA ALA A 90 13.13 6.98 -10.46
C ALA A 90 14.27 7.87 -10.98
N TRP A 91 14.25 9.16 -10.64
CA TRP A 91 15.33 10.06 -11.03
C TRP A 91 16.67 9.73 -10.34
N LEU A 92 16.66 9.40 -9.05
CA LEU A 92 17.89 9.18 -8.29
C LEU A 92 18.52 7.79 -8.51
N ILE A 93 17.69 6.74 -8.55
CA ILE A 93 18.14 5.34 -8.63
C ILE A 93 18.21 4.88 -10.09
N LEU A 94 17.15 5.10 -10.87
CA LEU A 94 17.08 4.65 -12.27
C LEU A 94 17.75 5.65 -13.23
N LYS A 95 18.10 6.86 -12.75
CA LYS A 95 18.67 7.96 -13.55
C LYS A 95 17.74 8.39 -14.71
N GLU A 96 16.44 8.18 -14.55
CA GLU A 96 15.43 8.63 -15.52
C GLU A 96 15.19 10.13 -15.35
N ILE A 97 15.40 10.92 -16.41
CA ILE A 97 15.17 12.36 -16.37
C ILE A 97 13.66 12.61 -16.45
N PRO A 98 13.03 13.20 -15.42
CA PRO A 98 11.59 13.39 -15.44
C PRO A 98 11.19 14.38 -16.53
N ASN A 99 10.20 14.00 -17.33
CA ASN A 99 9.70 14.88 -18.39
C ASN A 99 8.79 15.99 -17.80
N PHE A 100 8.46 16.97 -18.64
CA PHE A 100 7.63 18.10 -18.22
C PHE A 100 6.26 17.68 -17.63
N TYR A 101 5.61 16.68 -18.21
CA TYR A 101 4.33 16.18 -17.72
C TYR A 101 4.44 15.51 -16.34
N GLN A 102 5.53 14.78 -16.09
CA GLN A 102 5.80 14.18 -14.78
C GLN A 102 6.08 15.24 -13.72
N LEU A 103 6.82 16.30 -14.05
CA LEU A 103 7.05 17.44 -13.16
C LEU A 103 5.76 18.22 -12.89
N ALA A 104 4.92 18.43 -13.90
CA ALA A 104 3.62 19.06 -13.71
C ALA A 104 2.70 18.23 -12.80
N GLY A 105 2.64 16.91 -13.02
CA GLY A 105 1.90 15.97 -12.16
C GLY A 105 2.43 15.97 -10.73
N PHE A 106 3.75 15.96 -10.55
CA PHE A 106 4.39 16.09 -9.24
C PHE A 106 3.93 17.36 -8.51
N GLY A 107 3.91 18.51 -9.21
CA GLY A 107 3.42 19.77 -8.65
C GLY A 107 1.97 19.68 -8.17
N ILE A 108 1.08 19.12 -9.00
CA ILE A 108 -0.35 18.94 -8.66
C ILE A 108 -0.51 18.05 -7.41
N ILE A 109 0.24 16.94 -7.34
CA ILE A 109 0.19 16.02 -6.20
C ILE A 109 0.65 16.72 -4.91
N MET A 110 1.74 17.49 -4.98
CA MET A 110 2.23 18.26 -3.84
C MET A 110 1.19 19.27 -3.35
N VAL A 111 0.54 20.01 -4.26
CA VAL A 111 -0.55 20.93 -3.91
C VAL A 111 -1.70 20.19 -3.22
N GLY A 112 -2.11 19.02 -3.73
CA GLY A 112 -3.16 18.20 -3.11
C GLY A 112 -2.79 17.73 -1.70
N ILE A 113 -1.57 17.24 -1.50
CA ILE A 113 -1.07 16.80 -0.19
C ILE A 113 -1.03 17.96 0.81
N PHE A 114 -0.52 19.12 0.41
CA PHE A 114 -0.48 20.30 1.28
C PHE A 114 -1.89 20.82 1.61
N GLY A 115 -2.82 20.76 0.66
CA GLY A 115 -4.22 21.11 0.89
C GLY A 115 -4.89 20.17 1.90
N LEU A 116 -4.66 18.86 1.78
CA LEU A 116 -5.22 17.86 2.68
C LEU A 116 -4.58 17.88 4.08
N SER A 117 -3.29 18.23 4.19
CA SER A 117 -2.60 18.25 5.49
C SER A 117 -3.13 19.32 6.45
N GLY A 118 -3.72 20.39 5.92
CA GLY A 118 -4.35 21.47 6.70
C GLY A 118 -5.76 21.14 7.22
N ILE A 119 -6.41 20.08 6.74
CA ILE A 119 -7.76 19.72 7.15
C ILE A 119 -7.72 19.12 8.57
N LYS A 120 -8.42 19.77 9.50
CA LYS A 120 -8.49 19.37 10.91
C LYS A 120 -9.10 17.96 10.99
N SER A 121 -8.28 16.95 11.28
CA SER A 121 -8.74 15.56 11.38
C SER A 121 -9.83 15.45 12.45
N GLU A 122 -11.01 14.96 12.07
CA GLU A 122 -12.10 14.67 13.01
C GLU A 122 -11.58 13.85 14.19
N HIS A 123 -11.78 14.41 15.38
CA HIS A 123 -11.37 13.85 16.66
C HIS A 123 -12.28 12.65 16.95
N ARG A 124 -11.82 11.44 16.60
CA ARG A 124 -12.54 10.19 16.93
C ARG A 124 -12.63 9.89 18.44
N GLY A 125 -12.20 10.83 19.29
CA GLY A 125 -12.31 10.76 20.75
C GLY A 125 -13.66 11.18 21.31
N GLU A 126 -14.48 11.98 20.60
CA GLU A 126 -15.75 12.47 21.17
C GLU A 126 -16.90 11.46 21.09
N ASN A 127 -16.90 10.55 20.09
CA ASN A 127 -17.98 9.57 19.94
C ASN A 127 -17.93 8.42 20.96
N MET A 128 -16.75 8.13 21.52
CA MET A 128 -16.57 7.08 22.54
C MET A 128 -17.07 7.51 23.94
N LEU A 129 -17.19 8.82 24.20
CA LEU A 129 -17.78 9.34 25.43
C LEU A 129 -19.30 9.50 25.34
N LYS A 130 -19.86 9.43 24.13
CA LYS A 130 -21.30 9.62 23.89
C LYS A 130 -22.11 8.33 23.97
N TYR A 131 -21.45 7.18 23.86
CA TYR A 131 -22.07 5.86 23.97
C TYR A 131 -21.19 4.97 24.86
N PRO A 132 -21.31 5.07 26.20
CA PRO A 132 -20.72 4.08 27.07
C PRO A 132 -21.34 2.73 26.71
N VAL A 133 -20.49 1.77 26.36
CA VAL A 133 -20.87 0.37 26.25
C VAL A 133 -21.22 -0.10 27.66
N GLU A 134 -22.52 -0.09 27.96
CA GLU A 134 -23.11 -0.83 29.09
C GLU A 134 -23.11 -2.34 28.81
#